data_AF-W2JLW6-F1
#
_entry.id   AF-W2JLW6-F1
#
_cell.length_a   1.000
_cell.length_b   1.000
_cell.length_c   1.000
_cell.angle_alpha   90.00
_cell.angle_beta   90.00
_cell.angle_gamma   90.00
#
_symmetry.space_group_name_H-M   'P 1'
#
loop_
_entity.id
_entity.type
_entity.pdbx_description
1 polymer ?
#
loop_
_entity_poly.entity_id
_entity_poly.type
_entity_poly.pdbx_seq_one_letter_code
_entity_poly.pdbx_strand_id
1 'polypeptide(L)'
;NIKVLYWLETRQADDAVMKKLHLDGLSGPALTAHKNYKFYEKFAKMALDIRLSKRLQKDTSTYRVWTELGFGKLTKASDLAGIIGSDNFQIYARYVTRFDQMKIEYSRASNFRNAVVISREVPEVEMVARTLILAKSKWGEEDVKILLGLTVPGKPGLTLKGDALKKHVDYKYFAEIILKERQRLKNEPLTLKGLERIFGKELTLLQQELGKYK
;
A
#
# COMPACT_ATOMS: atom_id res chain seq x y z
N ASN A 1 -15.88 -4.62 26.87
CA ASN A 1 -15.12 -3.58 26.14
C ASN A 1 -16.08 -2.62 25.41
N ILE A 2 -17.11 -2.13 26.12
CA ILE A 2 -18.22 -1.34 25.57
C ILE A 2 -17.79 0.11 25.29
N LYS A 3 -16.85 0.65 26.09
CA LYS A 3 -16.36 2.03 25.96
C LYS A 3 -15.65 2.32 24.62
N VAL A 4 -14.83 1.38 24.11
CA VAL A 4 -14.16 1.56 22.81
C VAL A 4 -15.17 1.59 21.67
N LEU A 5 -16.16 0.68 21.68
CA LEU A 5 -17.23 0.67 20.67
C LEU A 5 -18.04 1.97 20.70
N TYR A 6 -18.41 2.44 21.90
CA TYR A 6 -19.10 3.72 22.07
C TYR A 6 -18.29 4.91 21.51
N TRP A 7 -16.97 4.97 21.74
CA TRP A 7 -16.13 6.04 21.17
C TRP A 7 -16.05 5.99 19.64
N LEU A 8 -16.07 4.79 19.05
CA LEU A 8 -16.09 4.62 17.60
C LEU A 8 -17.44 5.04 17.01
N GLU A 9 -18.55 4.64 17.62
CA GLU A 9 -19.92 5.00 17.20
C GLU A 9 -20.12 6.52 17.25
N THR A 10 -19.63 7.16 18.32
CA THR A 10 -19.71 8.62 18.51
C THR A 10 -18.58 9.40 17.81
N ARG A 11 -17.72 8.74 17.04
CA ARG A 11 -16.62 9.34 16.25
C ARG A 11 -15.72 10.28 17.06
N GLN A 12 -15.38 9.88 18.28
CA GLN A 12 -14.48 10.66 19.12
C GLN A 12 -13.12 10.86 18.45
N ALA A 13 -12.52 12.03 18.62
CA ALA A 13 -11.17 12.34 18.14
C ALA A 13 -10.10 11.70 19.04
N ASP A 14 -8.90 11.48 18.48
CA ASP A 14 -7.79 10.80 19.17
C ASP A 14 -7.41 11.52 20.48
N ASP A 15 -7.30 12.85 20.45
CA ASP A 15 -7.01 13.70 21.61
C ASP A 15 -8.07 13.57 22.73
N ALA A 16 -9.35 13.54 22.36
CA ALA A 16 -10.45 13.36 23.29
C ALA A 16 -10.42 11.98 23.96
N VAL A 17 -10.08 10.93 23.20
CA VAL A 17 -9.93 9.57 23.75
C VAL A 17 -8.69 9.46 24.62
N MET A 18 -7.57 10.05 24.22
CA MET A 18 -6.34 10.09 25.03
C MET A 18 -6.59 10.79 26.37
N LYS A 19 -7.27 11.94 26.36
CA LYS A 19 -7.63 12.66 27.60
C LYS A 19 -8.55 11.83 28.51
N LYS A 20 -9.55 11.14 27.95
CA LYS A 20 -10.42 10.22 28.71
C LYS A 20 -9.68 9.02 29.30
N LEU A 21 -8.52 8.67 28.75
CA LEU A 21 -7.67 7.58 29.20
C LEU A 21 -6.51 8.05 30.09
N HIS A 22 -6.44 9.35 30.38
CA HIS A 22 -5.33 9.99 31.11
C HIS A 22 -3.98 9.71 30.44
N LEU A 23 -3.96 9.81 29.11
CA LEU A 23 -2.77 9.68 28.27
C LEU A 23 -2.33 11.02 27.69
N ASP A 24 -3.09 12.09 27.95
CA ASP A 24 -2.74 13.43 27.54
C ASP A 24 -1.39 13.86 28.14
N GLY A 25 -0.55 14.48 27.31
CA GLY A 25 0.81 14.87 27.68
C GLY A 25 1.84 13.74 27.73
N LEU A 26 1.43 12.48 27.57
CA LEU A 26 2.37 11.35 27.47
C LEU A 26 2.81 11.12 26.01
N SER A 27 4.09 10.80 25.82
CA SER A 27 4.65 10.46 24.52
C SER A 27 5.73 9.37 24.62
N GLY A 28 6.05 8.74 23.50
CA GLY A 28 7.14 7.76 23.42
C GLY A 28 6.99 6.61 24.43
N PRO A 29 8.09 6.18 25.08
CA PRO A 29 8.05 5.08 26.05
C PRO A 29 7.07 5.29 27.22
N ALA A 30 6.92 6.53 27.69
CA ALA A 30 6.02 6.86 28.80
C ALA A 30 4.55 6.61 28.44
N LEU A 31 4.16 6.94 27.19
CA LEU A 31 2.83 6.65 26.67
C LEU A 31 2.60 5.14 26.57
N THR A 32 3.52 4.41 25.94
CA THR A 32 3.35 2.97 25.65
C THR A 32 3.38 2.10 26.91
N ALA A 33 4.10 2.52 27.95
CA ALA A 33 4.17 1.82 29.23
C ALA A 33 2.92 2.05 30.11
N HIS A 34 2.09 3.04 29.81
CA HIS A 34 0.94 3.38 30.65
C HIS A 34 -0.14 2.30 30.58
N LYS A 35 -0.68 1.89 31.74
CA LYS A 35 -1.68 0.78 31.84
C LYS A 35 -2.93 0.97 30.98
N ASN A 36 -3.30 2.22 30.67
CA ASN A 36 -4.47 2.54 29.85
C ASN A 36 -4.17 2.60 28.35
N TYR A 37 -2.89 2.58 27.95
CA TYR A 37 -2.49 2.68 26.55
C TYR A 37 -3.11 1.57 25.69
N LYS A 38 -3.22 0.35 26.21
CA LYS A 38 -3.88 -0.78 25.52
C LYS A 38 -5.32 -0.48 25.04
N PHE A 39 -6.04 0.40 25.74
CA PHE A 39 -7.39 0.80 25.32
C PHE A 39 -7.35 1.82 24.18
N TYR A 40 -6.42 2.76 24.23
CA TYR A 40 -6.18 3.71 23.15
C TYR A 40 -5.68 3.00 21.89
N GLU A 41 -4.71 2.09 22.03
CA GLU A 41 -4.20 1.29 20.92
C GLU A 41 -5.33 0.51 20.22
N LYS A 42 -6.21 -0.14 21.01
CA LYS A 42 -7.38 -0.82 20.46
C LYS A 42 -8.32 0.15 19.73
N PHE A 43 -8.60 1.30 20.32
CA PHE A 43 -9.43 2.34 19.69
C PHE A 43 -8.82 2.80 18.36
N ALA A 44 -7.55 3.21 18.37
CA ALA A 44 -6.83 3.71 17.20
C ALA A 44 -6.80 2.66 16.07
N LYS A 45 -6.55 1.38 16.40
CA LYS A 45 -6.59 0.27 15.44
C LYS A 45 -7.97 0.11 14.80
N MET A 46 -9.03 0.10 15.60
CA MET A 46 -10.40 -0.06 15.10
C MET A 46 -10.88 1.17 14.31
N ALA A 47 -10.54 2.38 14.76
CA ALA A 47 -10.83 3.62 14.07
C ALA A 47 -10.14 3.66 12.70
N LEU A 48 -8.87 3.26 12.64
CA LEU A 48 -8.15 3.08 11.39
C LEU A 48 -8.85 2.05 10.50
N ASP A 49 -9.23 0.89 11.03
CA ASP A 49 -9.94 -0.14 10.26
C ASP A 49 -11.25 0.36 9.64
N ILE A 50 -12.07 1.08 10.42
CA ILE A 50 -13.31 1.68 9.92
C ILE A 50 -13.03 2.71 8.83
N ARG A 51 -12.00 3.56 8.99
CA ARG A 51 -11.61 4.56 7.97
C ARG A 51 -11.18 3.87 6.67
N LEU A 52 -10.35 2.84 6.75
CA LEU A 52 -9.91 2.08 5.57
C LEU A 52 -11.10 1.39 4.89
N SER A 53 -11.98 0.74 5.64
CA SER A 53 -13.18 0.10 5.08
C SER A 53 -14.11 1.08 4.37
N LYS A 54 -14.33 2.27 4.94
CA LYS A 54 -15.11 3.34 4.27
C LYS A 54 -14.46 3.81 2.97
N ARG A 55 -13.14 3.90 2.91
CA ARG A 55 -12.40 4.24 1.68
C ARG A 55 -12.56 3.14 0.62
N LEU A 56 -12.48 1.86 1.02
CA LEU A 56 -12.71 0.72 0.12
C LEU A 56 -14.15 0.70 -0.42
N GLN A 57 -15.15 0.92 0.42
CA GLN A 57 -16.56 1.01 0.00
C GLN A 57 -16.81 2.10 -1.05
N LYS A 58 -16.04 3.18 -0.99
CA LYS A 58 -16.09 4.28 -1.98
C LYS A 58 -15.21 4.04 -3.20
N ASP A 59 -14.59 2.87 -3.32
CA ASP A 59 -13.58 2.53 -4.32
C ASP A 59 -12.51 3.62 -4.48
N THR A 60 -12.04 4.16 -3.35
CA THR A 60 -11.03 5.23 -3.37
C THR A 60 -9.74 4.70 -3.99
N SER A 61 -9.19 5.38 -5.00
CA SER A 61 -7.95 4.93 -5.63
C SER A 61 -6.80 4.94 -4.62
N THR A 62 -5.81 4.06 -4.79
CA THR A 62 -4.64 4.05 -3.90
C THR A 62 -3.82 5.32 -4.02
N TYR A 63 -3.78 5.94 -5.20
CA TYR A 63 -3.15 7.24 -5.37
C TYR A 63 -3.85 8.37 -4.60
N ARG A 64 -5.18 8.34 -4.50
CA ARG A 64 -5.89 9.28 -3.62
C ARG A 64 -5.50 9.06 -2.15
N VAL A 65 -5.37 7.81 -1.70
CA VAL A 65 -4.88 7.55 -0.34
C VAL A 65 -3.42 7.98 -0.16
N TRP A 66 -2.57 7.78 -1.16
CA TRP A 66 -1.18 8.23 -1.19
C TRP A 66 -1.08 9.75 -1.00
N THR A 67 -1.86 10.52 -1.76
CA THR A 67 -1.89 11.99 -1.66
C THR A 67 -2.45 12.47 -0.32
N GLU A 68 -3.54 11.86 0.17
CA GLU A 68 -4.12 12.16 1.49
C GLU A 68 -3.17 11.87 2.67
N LEU A 69 -2.18 10.98 2.48
CA LEU A 69 -1.13 10.68 3.46
C LEU A 69 0.09 11.62 3.37
N GLY A 70 0.02 12.63 2.50
CA GLY A 70 1.06 13.66 2.35
C GLY A 70 2.13 13.32 1.30
N PHE A 71 1.98 12.22 0.56
CA PHE A 71 3.00 11.77 -0.40
C PHE A 71 2.82 12.34 -1.82
N GLY A 72 1.85 13.22 -2.04
CA GLY A 72 1.48 13.73 -3.36
C GLY A 72 2.55 14.55 -4.09
N LYS A 73 3.60 15.00 -3.39
CA LYS A 73 4.73 15.73 -3.99
C LYS A 73 5.87 14.82 -4.45
N LEU A 74 5.84 13.54 -4.08
CA LEU A 74 6.88 12.58 -4.42
C LEU A 74 6.65 12.06 -5.84
N THR A 75 7.72 11.90 -6.61
CA THR A 75 7.62 11.56 -8.04
C THR A 75 8.51 10.40 -8.45
N LYS A 76 9.69 10.27 -7.86
CA LYS A 76 10.75 9.32 -8.27
C LYS A 76 10.83 8.13 -7.32
N ALA A 77 11.26 6.98 -7.82
CA ALA A 77 11.44 5.78 -7.00
C ALA A 77 12.38 6.03 -5.79
N SER A 78 13.42 6.86 -5.96
CA SER A 78 14.33 7.26 -4.88
C SER A 78 13.64 7.98 -3.71
N ASP A 79 12.55 8.69 -3.97
CA ASP A 79 11.80 9.43 -2.93
C ASP A 79 11.20 8.48 -1.87
N LEU A 80 11.04 7.20 -2.23
CA LEU A 80 10.53 6.17 -1.32
C LEU A 80 11.40 6.02 -0.07
N ALA A 81 12.71 6.29 -0.16
CA ALA A 81 13.63 6.20 0.97
C ALA A 81 13.20 7.11 2.14
N GLY A 82 12.59 8.26 1.84
CA GLY A 82 12.13 9.22 2.84
C GLY A 82 10.83 8.82 3.56
N ILE A 83 10.07 7.85 3.03
CA ILE A 83 8.75 7.51 3.58
C ILE A 83 8.58 6.05 3.98
N ILE A 84 9.39 5.12 3.44
CA ILE A 84 9.17 3.67 3.57
C ILE A 84 9.11 3.17 5.03
N GLY A 85 9.83 3.86 5.93
CA GLY A 85 9.83 3.56 7.36
C GLY A 85 8.75 4.29 8.18
N SER A 86 7.93 5.12 7.56
CA SER A 86 6.93 5.95 8.26
C SER A 86 5.63 5.20 8.56
N ASP A 87 4.93 5.60 9.62
CA ASP A 87 3.60 5.08 9.95
C ASP A 87 2.59 5.32 8.83
N ASN A 88 2.67 6.47 8.16
CA ASN A 88 1.82 6.77 7.00
C ASN A 88 2.03 5.77 5.86
N PHE A 89 3.27 5.35 5.61
CA PHE A 89 3.54 4.33 4.60
C PHE A 89 2.98 2.97 5.02
N GLN A 90 3.04 2.61 6.31
CA GLN A 90 2.42 1.38 6.81
C GLN A 90 0.89 1.40 6.65
N ILE A 91 0.25 2.55 6.88
CA ILE A 91 -1.19 2.75 6.62
C ILE A 91 -1.49 2.57 5.12
N TYR A 92 -0.67 3.17 4.26
CA TYR A 92 -0.77 3.02 2.81
C TYR A 92 -0.64 1.56 2.37
N ALA A 93 0.39 0.85 2.83
CA ALA A 93 0.62 -0.56 2.50
C ALA A 93 -0.55 -1.46 2.93
N ARG A 94 -1.12 -1.20 4.11
CA ARG A 94 -2.32 -1.89 4.59
C ARG A 94 -3.54 -1.60 3.72
N TYR A 95 -3.70 -0.37 3.25
CA TYR A 95 -4.79 -0.01 2.35
C TYR A 95 -4.65 -0.70 0.99
N VAL A 96 -3.48 -0.61 0.36
CA VAL A 96 -3.17 -1.27 -0.93
C VAL A 96 -3.46 -2.77 -0.84
N THR A 97 -2.99 -3.44 0.21
CA THR A 97 -3.21 -4.88 0.41
C THR A 97 -4.71 -5.24 0.38
N ARG A 98 -5.56 -4.45 1.05
CA ARG A 98 -7.01 -4.69 1.07
C ARG A 98 -7.69 -4.31 -0.23
N PHE A 99 -7.24 -3.21 -0.86
CA PHE A 99 -7.73 -2.77 -2.15
C PHE A 99 -7.48 -3.83 -3.22
N ASP A 100 -6.26 -4.37 -3.28
CA ASP A 100 -5.89 -5.42 -4.21
C ASP A 100 -6.69 -6.70 -3.97
N GLN A 101 -6.89 -7.10 -2.70
CA GLN A 101 -7.76 -8.22 -2.35
C GLN A 101 -9.18 -8.02 -2.88
N MET A 102 -9.79 -6.86 -2.62
CA MET A 102 -11.13 -6.52 -3.11
C MET A 102 -11.20 -6.57 -4.64
N LYS A 103 -10.17 -6.07 -5.35
CA LYS A 103 -10.14 -6.08 -6.83
C LYS A 103 -10.05 -7.50 -7.39
N ILE A 104 -9.27 -8.38 -6.77
CA ILE A 104 -9.20 -9.79 -7.15
C ILE A 104 -10.51 -10.54 -6.84
N GLU A 105 -11.13 -10.28 -5.70
CA GLU A 105 -12.44 -10.86 -5.36
C GLU A 105 -13.51 -10.43 -6.38
N TYR A 106 -13.54 -9.15 -6.75
CA TYR A 106 -14.44 -8.64 -7.79
C TYR A 106 -14.13 -9.16 -9.18
N SER A 107 -12.86 -9.33 -9.55
CA SER A 107 -12.51 -9.86 -10.88
C SER A 107 -12.94 -11.31 -11.07
N ARG A 108 -13.02 -12.07 -9.97
CA ARG A 108 -13.48 -13.47 -9.97
C ARG A 108 -15.01 -13.60 -9.90
N ALA A 109 -15.72 -12.55 -9.50
CA ALA A 109 -17.17 -12.50 -9.56
C ALA A 109 -17.65 -12.13 -10.98
N SER A 110 -18.74 -12.74 -11.45
CA SER A 110 -19.22 -12.67 -12.86
C SER A 110 -19.66 -11.29 -13.38
N ASN A 111 -19.47 -10.19 -12.64
CA ASN A 111 -20.03 -8.86 -12.93
C ASN A 111 -18.99 -7.80 -13.37
N PHE A 112 -17.87 -8.21 -13.91
CA PHE A 112 -16.75 -7.27 -14.05
C PHE A 112 -16.80 -6.44 -15.35
N ARG A 113 -17.29 -5.19 -15.26
CA ARG A 113 -17.24 -4.20 -16.35
C ARG A 113 -16.17 -3.10 -16.18
N ASN A 114 -15.72 -2.81 -14.95
CA ASN A 114 -14.75 -1.73 -14.69
C ASN A 114 -13.50 -2.24 -13.98
N ALA A 115 -12.43 -2.26 -14.76
CA ALA A 115 -11.23 -3.05 -14.52
C ALA A 115 -10.01 -2.35 -13.99
N VAL A 116 -10.10 -1.04 -13.88
CA VAL A 116 -8.92 -0.23 -13.71
C VAL A 116 -8.46 -0.41 -12.26
N VAL A 117 -7.54 -1.35 -12.05
CA VAL A 117 -6.91 -1.61 -10.75
C VAL A 117 -5.88 -0.51 -10.43
N ILE A 118 -5.27 0.04 -11.48
CA ILE A 118 -4.25 1.10 -11.39
C ILE A 118 -4.70 2.30 -12.19
N SER A 119 -4.72 3.47 -11.55
CA SER A 119 -4.89 4.74 -12.25
C SER A 119 -3.66 4.97 -13.15
N ARG A 120 -3.87 5.27 -14.42
CA ARG A 120 -2.80 5.32 -15.44
C ARG A 120 -1.90 6.57 -15.35
N GLU A 121 -2.24 7.50 -14.47
CA GLU A 121 -1.56 8.80 -14.30
C GLU A 121 -1.05 8.96 -12.87
N VAL A 122 -0.40 7.93 -12.34
CA VAL A 122 0.22 7.97 -11.02
C VAL A 122 1.74 8.18 -11.16
N PRO A 123 2.38 8.88 -10.22
CA PRO A 123 3.83 9.06 -10.24
C PRO A 123 4.55 7.71 -10.07
N GLU A 124 5.75 7.59 -10.65
CA GLU A 124 6.56 6.36 -10.62
C GLU A 124 6.76 5.84 -9.20
N VAL A 125 6.95 6.73 -8.22
CA VAL A 125 7.11 6.36 -6.81
C VAL A 125 5.93 5.56 -6.23
N GLU A 126 4.69 5.89 -6.60
CA GLU A 126 3.51 5.18 -6.09
C GLU A 126 3.40 3.80 -6.73
N MET A 127 3.69 3.71 -8.03
CA MET A 127 3.75 2.43 -8.74
C MET A 127 4.82 1.50 -8.17
N VAL A 128 6.01 2.04 -7.88
CA VAL A 128 7.08 1.28 -7.22
C VAL A 128 6.62 0.81 -5.84
N ALA A 129 6.03 1.68 -5.03
CA ALA A 129 5.52 1.32 -3.71
C ALA A 129 4.48 0.19 -3.79
N ARG A 130 3.46 0.32 -4.66
CA ARG A 130 2.47 -0.73 -4.91
C ARG A 130 3.11 -2.04 -5.31
N THR A 131 4.06 -1.99 -6.24
CA THR A 131 4.72 -3.19 -6.77
C THR A 131 5.57 -3.89 -5.69
N LEU A 132 6.24 -3.13 -4.82
CA LEU A 132 6.97 -3.70 -3.67
C LEU A 132 6.02 -4.37 -2.66
N ILE A 133 4.88 -3.74 -2.36
CA ILE A 133 3.83 -4.33 -1.51
C ILE A 133 3.30 -5.62 -2.15
N LEU A 134 3.04 -5.58 -3.46
CA LEU A 134 2.55 -6.71 -4.24
C LEU A 134 3.57 -7.85 -4.30
N ALA A 135 4.86 -7.56 -4.45
CA ALA A 135 5.94 -8.55 -4.41
C ALA A 135 5.93 -9.34 -3.09
N LYS A 136 5.68 -8.66 -1.97
CA LYS A 136 5.57 -9.27 -0.63
C LYS A 136 4.27 -10.03 -0.38
N SER A 137 3.27 -9.86 -1.24
CA SER A 137 1.99 -10.55 -1.11
C SER A 137 2.09 -12.04 -1.50
N LYS A 138 1.03 -12.79 -1.17
CA LYS A 138 0.84 -14.20 -1.54
C LYS A 138 0.25 -14.41 -2.94
N TRP A 139 0.03 -13.35 -3.72
CA TRP A 139 -0.68 -13.44 -5.00
C TRP A 139 0.11 -14.23 -6.06
N GLY A 140 -0.59 -15.02 -6.88
CA GLY A 140 0.02 -15.71 -8.02
C GLY A 140 0.51 -14.73 -9.09
N GLU A 141 1.34 -15.19 -10.03
CA GLU A 141 1.85 -14.33 -11.11
C GLU A 141 0.73 -13.68 -11.94
N GLU A 142 -0.32 -14.44 -12.24
CA GLU A 142 -1.48 -13.94 -12.98
C GLU A 142 -2.23 -12.85 -12.22
N ASP A 143 -2.52 -13.06 -10.94
CA ASP A 143 -3.12 -12.05 -10.07
C ASP A 143 -2.24 -10.79 -9.99
N VAL A 144 -0.92 -10.95 -9.91
CA VAL A 144 0.02 -9.82 -9.90
C VAL A 144 -0.07 -9.03 -11.21
N LYS A 145 -0.13 -9.70 -12.37
CA LYS A 145 -0.31 -9.04 -13.66
C LYS A 145 -1.65 -8.29 -13.74
N ILE A 146 -2.74 -8.91 -13.25
CA ILE A 146 -4.05 -8.26 -13.17
C ILE A 146 -3.96 -7.00 -12.29
N LEU A 147 -3.36 -7.11 -11.11
CA LEU A 147 -3.23 -6.02 -10.15
C LEU A 147 -2.31 -4.89 -10.63
N LEU A 148 -1.40 -5.18 -11.56
CA LEU A 148 -0.57 -4.19 -12.26
C LEU A 148 -1.24 -3.62 -13.52
N GLY A 149 -2.46 -4.06 -13.86
CA GLY A 149 -3.14 -3.63 -15.08
C GLY A 149 -2.51 -4.17 -16.37
N LEU A 150 -1.69 -5.23 -16.28
CA LEU A 150 -1.06 -5.92 -17.41
C LEU A 150 -2.06 -6.87 -18.09
N THR A 151 -3.21 -6.33 -18.48
CA THR A 151 -4.37 -7.06 -18.98
C THR A 151 -4.74 -6.62 -20.39
N VAL A 152 -5.43 -7.50 -21.11
CA VAL A 152 -5.92 -7.21 -22.45
C VAL A 152 -6.98 -6.11 -22.36
N PRO A 153 -6.92 -5.06 -23.20
CA PRO A 153 -7.92 -4.00 -23.20
C PRO A 153 -9.36 -4.54 -23.28
N GLY A 154 -10.23 -4.09 -22.37
CA GLY A 154 -11.61 -4.58 -22.25
C GLY A 154 -11.78 -6.00 -21.70
N LYS A 155 -10.69 -6.72 -21.40
CA LYS A 155 -10.69 -8.09 -20.87
C LYS A 155 -9.77 -8.20 -19.65
N PRO A 156 -10.23 -7.73 -18.50
CA PRO A 156 -9.36 -7.49 -17.34
C PRO A 156 -9.04 -8.72 -16.48
N GLY A 157 -9.77 -9.83 -16.69
CA GLY A 157 -9.36 -11.13 -16.19
C GLY A 157 -8.32 -11.81 -17.07
N LEU A 158 -7.99 -11.25 -18.25
CA LEU A 158 -7.06 -11.86 -19.21
C LEU A 158 -5.76 -11.05 -19.24
N THR A 159 -4.65 -11.70 -18.86
CA THR A 159 -3.33 -11.06 -18.82
C THR A 159 -2.69 -10.97 -20.21
N LEU A 160 -1.89 -9.92 -20.42
CA LEU A 160 -1.04 -9.79 -21.59
C LEU A 160 0.03 -10.89 -21.61
N LYS A 161 0.43 -11.32 -22.81
CA LYS A 161 1.47 -12.34 -23.04
C LYS A 161 2.44 -11.90 -24.14
N GLY A 162 3.60 -12.56 -24.22
CA GLY A 162 4.58 -12.35 -25.29
C GLY A 162 4.99 -10.88 -25.47
N ASP A 163 5.05 -10.43 -26.72
CA ASP A 163 5.46 -9.08 -27.06
C ASP A 163 4.50 -8.01 -26.54
N ALA A 164 3.19 -8.30 -26.50
CA ALA A 164 2.20 -7.36 -26.00
C ALA A 164 2.42 -7.05 -24.50
N LEU A 165 2.83 -8.05 -23.72
CA LEU A 165 3.23 -7.85 -22.32
C LEU A 165 4.50 -7.00 -22.24
N LYS A 166 5.54 -7.34 -23.01
CA LYS A 166 6.84 -6.67 -22.95
C LYS A 166 6.79 -5.20 -23.39
N LYS A 167 5.90 -4.87 -24.34
CA LYS A 167 5.69 -3.50 -24.86
C LYS A 167 4.83 -2.62 -23.96
N HIS A 168 4.20 -3.20 -22.93
CA HIS A 168 3.32 -2.44 -22.06
C HIS A 168 4.13 -1.54 -21.10
N VAL A 169 3.71 -0.29 -20.92
CA VAL A 169 4.45 0.72 -20.11
C VAL A 169 4.74 0.29 -18.67
N ASP A 170 3.81 -0.43 -18.05
CA ASP A 170 3.97 -0.92 -16.67
C ASP A 170 4.76 -2.24 -16.58
N TYR A 171 5.20 -2.81 -17.70
CA TYR A 171 5.98 -4.04 -17.71
C TYR A 171 7.27 -3.90 -16.92
N LYS A 172 7.90 -2.72 -16.93
CA LYS A 172 9.13 -2.44 -16.18
C LYS A 172 9.01 -2.78 -14.68
N TYR A 173 7.87 -2.51 -14.06
CA TYR A 173 7.66 -2.81 -12.64
C TYR A 173 7.55 -4.32 -12.41
N PHE A 174 6.84 -5.02 -13.31
CA PHE A 174 6.74 -6.47 -13.24
C PHE A 174 8.09 -7.14 -13.49
N ALA A 175 8.83 -6.71 -14.52
CA ALA A 175 10.14 -7.27 -14.85
C ALA A 175 11.16 -7.03 -13.74
N GLU A 176 11.31 -5.78 -13.29
CA GLU A 176 12.39 -5.40 -12.37
C GLU A 176 12.11 -5.77 -10.92
N ILE A 177 10.85 -5.71 -10.47
CA ILE A 177 10.53 -5.95 -9.06
C ILE A 177 9.97 -7.35 -8.86
N ILE A 178 9.01 -7.77 -9.70
CA ILE A 178 8.31 -9.04 -9.50
C ILE A 178 9.15 -10.23 -9.99
N LEU A 179 9.70 -10.17 -11.20
CA LEU A 179 10.45 -11.31 -11.74
C LEU A 179 11.84 -11.45 -11.09
N LYS A 180 12.58 -10.34 -10.93
CA LYS A 180 13.96 -10.39 -10.41
C LYS A 180 14.02 -10.48 -8.89
N GLU A 181 13.23 -9.66 -8.19
CA GLU A 181 13.51 -9.39 -6.77
C GLU A 181 12.49 -9.98 -5.79
N ARG A 182 11.38 -10.53 -6.28
CA ARG A 182 10.27 -10.98 -5.41
C ARG A 182 10.68 -11.97 -4.33
N GLN A 183 11.57 -12.92 -4.64
CA GLN A 183 12.02 -13.90 -3.65
C GLN A 183 12.91 -13.25 -2.57
N ARG A 184 13.80 -12.33 -2.96
CA ARG A 184 14.61 -11.55 -2.02
C ARG A 184 13.73 -10.65 -1.15
N LEU A 185 12.75 -9.98 -1.77
CA LEU A 185 11.77 -9.13 -1.09
C LEU A 185 10.89 -9.88 -0.11
N LYS A 186 10.56 -11.17 -0.34
CA LYS A 186 9.81 -11.96 0.64
C LYS A 186 10.57 -12.11 1.96
N ASN A 187 11.89 -12.24 1.88
CA ASN A 187 12.76 -12.49 3.03
C ASN A 187 13.24 -11.21 3.73
N GLU A 188 13.01 -10.03 3.15
CA GLU A 188 13.41 -8.74 3.72
C GLU A 188 12.20 -7.95 4.27
N PRO A 189 12.31 -7.27 5.42
CA PRO A 189 11.25 -6.37 5.88
C PRO A 189 11.12 -5.19 4.93
N LEU A 190 9.88 -4.72 4.70
CA LEU A 190 9.61 -3.55 3.86
C LEU A 190 9.99 -2.26 4.62
N THR A 191 11.28 -2.00 4.67
CA THR A 191 11.96 -0.90 5.38
C THR A 191 13.08 -0.37 4.50
N LEU A 192 13.62 0.81 4.82
CA LEU A 192 14.74 1.38 4.07
C LEU A 192 15.92 0.40 4.01
N LYS A 193 16.38 -0.11 5.17
CA LYS A 193 17.49 -1.06 5.24
C LYS A 193 17.24 -2.34 4.44
N GLY A 194 16.02 -2.88 4.49
CA GLY A 194 15.66 -4.07 3.72
C GLY A 194 15.69 -3.82 2.21
N LEU A 195 15.21 -2.67 1.77
CA LEU A 195 15.27 -2.29 0.36
C LEU A 195 16.70 -1.95 -0.08
N GLU A 196 17.52 -1.33 0.76
CA GLU A 196 18.93 -1.02 0.46
C GLU A 196 19.78 -2.28 0.27
N ARG A 197 19.47 -3.37 0.96
CA ARG A 197 20.13 -4.68 0.72
C ARG A 197 19.84 -5.25 -0.66
N ILE A 198 18.68 -4.91 -1.22
CA ILE A 198 18.24 -5.42 -2.52
C ILE A 198 18.68 -4.50 -3.65
N PHE A 199 18.48 -3.19 -3.47
CA PHE A 199 18.59 -2.16 -4.50
C PHE A 199 19.71 -1.16 -4.27
N GLY A 200 20.58 -1.39 -3.28
CA GLY A 200 21.66 -0.46 -2.94
C GLY A 200 21.18 0.79 -2.19
N LYS A 201 22.16 1.59 -1.76
CA LYS A 201 21.91 2.82 -0.99
C LYS A 201 20.99 3.78 -1.76
N GLU A 202 20.09 4.41 -1.01
CA GLU A 202 19.12 5.39 -1.52
C GLU A 202 18.27 4.87 -2.71
N LEU A 203 18.17 3.54 -2.88
CA LEU A 203 17.39 2.89 -3.95
C LEU A 203 17.83 3.29 -5.36
N THR A 204 19.09 3.66 -5.52
CA THR A 204 19.67 4.13 -6.78
C THR A 204 19.65 3.07 -7.88
N LEU A 205 19.93 1.80 -7.57
CA LEU A 205 19.88 0.72 -8.56
C LEU A 205 18.45 0.53 -9.08
N LEU A 206 17.45 0.57 -8.20
CA LEU A 206 16.04 0.46 -8.60
C LEU A 206 15.66 1.58 -9.58
N GLN A 207 16.04 2.83 -9.28
CA GLN A 207 15.79 3.96 -10.16
C GLN A 207 16.50 3.80 -11.52
N GLN A 208 17.74 3.29 -11.53
CA GLN A 208 18.52 3.04 -12.76
C GLN A 208 17.89 1.94 -13.61
N GLU A 209 17.53 0.80 -13.02
CA GLU A 209 16.91 -0.33 -13.74
C GLU A 209 15.56 0.07 -14.37
N LEU A 210 14.72 0.79 -13.62
CA LEU A 210 13.45 1.31 -14.15
C LEU A 210 13.67 2.31 -15.29
N GLY A 211 14.77 3.05 -15.27
CA GLY A 211 15.16 4.00 -16.30
C GLY A 211 15.55 3.37 -17.65
N LYS A 212 15.79 2.05 -17.70
CA LYS A 212 16.16 1.33 -18.94
C LYS A 212 14.98 1.08 -19.89
N TYR A 213 13.74 1.28 -19.42
CA TYR A 213 12.51 1.04 -20.17
C TYR A 213 11.90 2.34 -20.74
N LYS A 214 12.75 3.33 -21.04
CA LYS A 214 12.35 4.61 -21.65
C LYS A 214 12.34 4.53 -23.17
#